data_AF-A0A5J4R6Y8-F1
#
_entry.id   AF-A0A5J4R6Y8-F1
#
_cell.length_a   1.000
_cell.length_b   1.000
_cell.length_c   1.000
_cell.angle_alpha   90.00
_cell.angle_beta   90.00
_cell.angle_gamma   90.00
#
_symmetry.space_group_name_H-M   'P 1'
#
loop_
_entity.id
_entity.type
_entity.pdbx_description
1 polymer ?
#
loop_
_entity_poly.entity_id
_entity_poly.type
_entity_poly.pdbx_seq_one_letter_code
_entity_poly.pdbx_strand_id
1 'polypeptide(L)'
;YGTSSVLRLKSAMNRGGTVESVYMTNVKADSVRNVLSVDLNWNPSYSYSTLPNEYKGKEIPEHWTVMLTPVEPKEKGYPHFKNVYLSDVKATNAVQFISAAGWNDSLRLEDFALYNLDVEAQKAGKVVFTNRMNMKNIVLKIVDKSEITLENNISLTSDIRYE
;
A
#
# COMPACT_ATOMS: atom_id res chain seq x y z
N TYR A 1 -8.87 -14.77 -11.41
CA TYR A 1 -7.79 -13.78 -11.20
C TYR A 1 -6.45 -14.49 -11.33
N GLY A 2 -5.59 -14.06 -12.25
CA GLY A 2 -4.21 -14.58 -12.35
C GLY A 2 -3.25 -13.87 -11.38
N THR A 3 -3.40 -12.56 -11.21
CA THR A 3 -2.51 -11.70 -10.39
C THR A 3 -3.32 -10.77 -9.48
N SER A 4 -2.89 -10.54 -8.24
CA SER A 4 -3.63 -9.70 -7.29
C SER A 4 -3.47 -8.20 -7.52
N SER A 5 -2.26 -7.71 -7.78
CA SER A 5 -2.02 -6.28 -7.99
C SER A 5 -0.95 -6.02 -9.04
N VAL A 6 -0.99 -4.87 -9.71
CA VAL A 6 0.14 -4.40 -10.53
C VAL A 6 1.32 -4.05 -9.64
N LEU A 7 1.14 -3.08 -8.73
CA LEU A 7 2.12 -2.77 -7.69
C LEU A 7 1.51 -2.98 -6.31
N ARG A 8 2.23 -3.75 -5.49
CA ARG A 8 1.89 -3.94 -4.08
C ARG A 8 3.07 -3.70 -3.16
N LEU A 9 2.92 -2.75 -2.25
CA LEU A 9 3.86 -2.49 -1.15
C LEU A 9 3.14 -2.80 0.17
N LYS A 10 3.74 -3.64 1.01
CA LYS A 10 3.15 -4.06 2.29
C LYS A 10 4.21 -4.19 3.37
N SER A 11 3.88 -3.80 4.59
CA SER A 11 4.72 -4.04 5.76
C SER A 11 3.88 -4.26 7.02
N ALA A 12 4.52 -4.27 8.19
CA ALA A 12 3.90 -4.26 9.50
C ALA A 12 4.70 -3.38 10.47
N MET A 13 4.06 -2.91 11.54
CA MET A 13 4.61 -1.91 12.49
C MET A 13 5.73 -2.43 13.40
N ASN A 14 6.22 -3.65 13.15
CA ASN A 14 7.36 -4.26 13.82
C ASN A 14 8.47 -4.68 12.85
N ARG A 15 8.41 -4.28 11.58
CA ARG A 15 9.41 -4.66 10.57
C ARG A 15 10.55 -3.67 10.47
N GLY A 16 10.29 -2.40 10.78
CA GLY A 16 11.20 -1.30 10.55
C GLY A 16 11.56 -1.15 9.07
N GLY A 17 12.66 -0.45 8.82
CA GLY A 17 13.24 -0.30 7.50
C GLY A 17 12.42 0.57 6.55
N THR A 18 12.94 0.66 5.32
CA THR A 18 12.43 1.57 4.30
C THR A 18 12.33 0.85 2.97
N VAL A 19 11.21 1.01 2.28
CA VAL A 19 11.11 0.73 0.85
C VAL A 19 11.20 2.07 0.14
N GLU A 20 12.23 2.24 -0.67
CA GLU A 20 12.42 3.47 -1.43
C GLU A 20 12.99 3.25 -2.83
N SER A 21 12.79 4.25 -3.69
CA SER A 21 13.29 4.26 -5.06
C SER A 21 12.72 3.10 -5.89
N VAL A 22 11.40 2.91 -5.80
CA VAL A 22 10.68 1.87 -6.56
C VAL A 22 10.14 2.48 -7.84
N TYR A 23 10.46 1.87 -8.98
CA TYR A 23 10.01 2.30 -10.30
C TYR A 23 9.31 1.14 -10.99
N MET A 24 8.06 1.33 -11.38
CA MET A 24 7.30 0.38 -12.18
C MET A 24 6.71 1.13 -13.38
N THR A 25 7.22 0.81 -14.57
CA THR A 25 6.87 1.49 -15.83
C THR A 25 6.54 0.48 -16.92
N ASN A 26 5.76 0.89 -17.91
CA ASN A 26 5.42 0.12 -19.12
C ASN A 26 4.71 -1.21 -18.82
N VAL A 27 3.64 -1.15 -18.02
CA VAL A 27 2.89 -2.34 -17.60
C VAL A 27 1.55 -2.43 -18.30
N LYS A 28 1.24 -3.62 -18.84
CA LYS A 28 -0.12 -4.00 -19.25
C LYS A 28 -0.67 -5.02 -18.27
N ALA A 29 -1.87 -4.78 -17.76
CA ALA A 29 -2.54 -5.65 -16.81
C ALA A 29 -3.98 -5.91 -17.22
N ASP A 30 -4.43 -7.14 -16.98
CA ASP A 30 -5.82 -7.55 -17.17
C ASP A 30 -6.26 -8.33 -15.94
N SER A 31 -7.49 -8.06 -15.49
CA SER A 31 -8.17 -8.83 -14.45
C SER A 31 -7.34 -8.91 -13.16
N VAL A 32 -6.80 -7.77 -12.71
CA VAL A 32 -6.11 -7.61 -11.42
C VAL A 32 -7.08 -7.16 -10.33
N ARG A 33 -6.80 -7.44 -9.06
CA ARG A 33 -7.62 -6.92 -7.97
C ARG A 33 -7.36 -5.42 -7.72
N ASN A 34 -6.09 -4.98 -7.71
CA ASN A 34 -5.75 -3.57 -7.56
C ASN A 34 -4.72 -3.13 -8.61
N VAL A 35 -4.77 -1.89 -9.09
CA VAL A 35 -3.62 -1.34 -9.81
C VAL A 35 -2.52 -0.98 -8.81
N LEU A 36 -2.83 -0.14 -7.82
CA LEU A 36 -1.90 0.17 -6.73
C LEU A 36 -2.47 -0.23 -5.36
N SER A 37 -1.70 -0.99 -4.58
CA SER A 37 -2.03 -1.35 -3.20
C SER A 37 -0.85 -1.11 -2.27
N VAL A 38 -1.01 -0.19 -1.32
CA VAL A 38 0.03 0.22 -0.37
C VAL A 38 -0.54 0.26 1.04
N ASP A 39 0.08 -0.49 1.95
CA ASP A 39 -0.37 -0.63 3.35
C ASP A 39 0.84 -0.82 4.29
N LEU A 40 1.02 0.11 5.24
CA LEU A 40 2.09 0.06 6.24
C LEU A 40 1.86 -0.98 7.34
N ASN A 41 0.62 -1.44 7.54
CA ASN A 41 0.24 -2.40 8.57
C ASN A 41 -0.64 -3.53 8.02
N TRP A 42 -0.14 -4.18 6.99
CA TRP A 42 -0.89 -5.22 6.31
C TRP A 42 -1.02 -6.47 7.18
N ASN A 43 -2.27 -6.85 7.45
CA ASN A 43 -2.65 -8.07 8.17
C ASN A 43 -1.94 -8.24 9.54
N PRO A 44 -2.29 -7.42 10.55
CA PRO A 44 -1.69 -7.45 11.88
C PRO A 44 -1.60 -8.85 12.53
N SER A 45 -2.67 -9.65 12.42
CA SER A 45 -2.73 -10.99 13.03
C SER A 45 -1.70 -11.97 12.47
N TYR A 46 -1.22 -11.73 11.24
CA TYR A 46 -0.17 -12.54 10.62
C TYR A 46 1.24 -12.06 11.00
N SER A 47 1.40 -10.80 11.37
CA SER A 47 2.71 -10.16 11.54
C SER A 47 3.15 -10.03 13.00
N TYR A 48 2.21 -10.17 13.94
CA TYR A 48 2.45 -10.01 15.38
C TYR A 48 2.33 -11.34 16.11
N SER A 49 3.48 -11.93 16.40
CA SER A 49 3.59 -13.16 17.17
C SER A 49 3.15 -12.93 18.61
N THR A 50 2.29 -13.81 19.12
CA THR A 50 1.95 -13.89 20.54
C THR A 50 2.14 -15.31 21.01
N LEU A 51 2.65 -15.49 22.23
CA LEU A 51 2.81 -16.82 22.80
C LEU A 51 1.41 -17.35 23.16
N PRO A 52 0.98 -18.51 22.61
CA PRO A 52 -0.31 -19.08 22.97
C PRO A 52 -0.35 -19.41 24.48
N ASN A 53 -1.53 -19.25 25.09
CA ASN A 53 -1.69 -19.38 26.55
C ASN A 53 -1.22 -20.74 27.09
N GLU A 54 -1.37 -21.81 26.32
CA GLU A 54 -0.96 -23.18 26.69
C GLU A 54 0.56 -23.36 26.83
N TYR A 55 1.37 -22.42 26.33
CA TYR A 55 2.83 -22.42 26.46
C TYR A 55 3.37 -21.46 27.52
N LYS A 56 2.50 -20.70 28.21
CA LYS A 56 2.92 -19.79 29.28
C LYS A 56 3.58 -20.58 30.42
N GLY A 57 4.78 -20.14 30.83
CA GLY A 57 5.54 -20.77 31.90
C GLY A 57 6.18 -22.11 31.53
N LYS A 58 6.07 -22.55 30.27
CA LYS A 58 6.78 -23.72 29.76
C LYS A 58 8.10 -23.31 29.13
N GLU A 59 9.05 -24.24 29.10
CA GLU A 59 10.23 -24.11 28.25
C GLU A 59 9.78 -24.09 26.78
N ILE A 60 10.24 -23.09 26.04
CA ILE A 60 9.93 -22.91 24.62
C ILE A 60 11.22 -22.92 23.80
N PRO A 61 11.16 -23.30 22.51
CA PRO A 61 12.33 -23.26 21.65
C PRO A 61 12.95 -21.86 21.58
N GLU A 62 14.27 -21.75 21.56
CA GLU A 62 14.99 -20.46 21.52
C GLU A 62 14.52 -19.55 20.36
N HIS A 63 14.30 -20.13 19.18
CA HIS A 63 13.80 -19.39 18.02
C HIS A 63 12.40 -18.78 18.25
N TRP A 64 11.56 -19.35 19.13
CA TRP A 64 10.27 -18.75 19.51
C TRP A 64 10.48 -17.51 20.37
N THR A 65 11.41 -17.58 21.33
CA THR A 65 11.80 -16.42 22.15
C THR A 65 12.22 -15.26 21.27
N VAL A 66 13.04 -15.51 20.24
CA VAL A 66 13.45 -14.48 19.27
C VAL A 66 12.24 -13.93 18.50
N MET A 67 11.36 -14.78 17.97
CA MET A 67 10.17 -14.33 17.23
C MET A 67 9.16 -13.56 18.08
N LEU A 68 9.14 -13.80 19.39
CA LEU A 68 8.27 -13.13 20.37
C LEU A 68 8.88 -11.85 20.94
N THR A 69 10.17 -11.60 20.69
CA THR A 69 10.86 -10.44 21.24
C THR A 69 10.35 -9.17 20.54
N PRO A 70 9.73 -8.23 21.29
CA PRO A 70 9.21 -7.01 20.70
C PRO A 70 10.34 -6.08 20.24
N VAL A 71 10.04 -5.23 19.27
CA VAL A 71 10.96 -4.17 18.85
C VAL A 71 10.84 -3.01 19.83
N GLU A 72 11.93 -2.70 20.53
CA GLU A 72 11.97 -1.60 21.51
C GLU A 72 13.07 -0.56 21.17
N PRO A 73 12.72 0.74 21.15
CA PRO A 73 11.36 1.29 21.24
C PRO A 73 10.54 0.95 19.98
N LYS A 74 9.20 0.87 20.13
CA LYS A 74 8.26 0.47 19.06
C LYS A 74 8.48 1.23 17.75
N GLU A 75 8.91 2.48 17.82
CA GLU A 75 9.16 3.36 16.67
C GLU A 75 10.24 2.80 15.73
N LYS A 76 11.20 2.01 16.24
CA LYS A 76 12.19 1.32 15.39
C LYS A 76 11.56 0.27 14.49
N GLY A 77 10.35 -0.19 14.83
CA GLY A 77 9.57 -1.14 14.05
C GLY A 77 8.73 -0.49 12.96
N TYR A 78 8.62 0.84 12.93
CA TYR A 78 7.76 1.52 11.97
C TYR A 78 8.37 1.51 10.57
N PRO A 79 7.64 1.01 9.56
CA PRO A 79 8.12 0.99 8.19
C PRO A 79 7.89 2.34 7.50
N HIS A 80 8.78 2.68 6.56
CA HIS A 80 8.66 3.88 5.74
C HIS A 80 8.63 3.53 4.26
N PHE A 81 7.65 4.05 3.52
CA PHE A 81 7.59 3.94 2.06
C PHE A 81 7.73 5.33 1.44
N LYS A 82 8.76 5.52 0.62
CA LYS A 82 9.03 6.81 -0.03
C LYS A 82 9.57 6.67 -1.45
N ASN A 83 9.46 7.71 -2.28
CA ASN A 83 10.04 7.74 -3.64
C ASN A 83 9.56 6.56 -4.49
N VAL A 84 8.25 6.49 -4.75
CA VAL A 84 7.61 5.40 -5.50
C VAL A 84 6.97 5.95 -6.77
N TYR A 85 7.34 5.37 -7.91
CA TYR A 85 6.94 5.82 -9.23
C TYR A 85 6.22 4.69 -9.98
N LEU A 86 4.97 4.95 -10.37
CA LEU A 86 4.16 4.06 -11.21
C LEU A 86 3.78 4.81 -12.48
N SER A 87 4.28 4.39 -13.64
CA SER A 87 4.01 5.09 -14.89
C SER A 87 3.68 4.17 -16.06
N ASP A 88 3.04 4.74 -17.08
CA ASP A 88 2.80 4.07 -18.37
C ASP A 88 2.09 2.72 -18.19
N VAL A 89 1.00 2.74 -17.40
CA VAL A 89 0.22 1.54 -17.07
C VAL A 89 -1.10 1.56 -17.83
N LYS A 90 -1.40 0.46 -18.52
CA LYS A 90 -2.73 0.16 -19.05
C LYS A 90 -3.31 -1.02 -18.30
N ALA A 91 -4.42 -0.81 -17.57
CA ALA A 91 -5.09 -1.86 -16.80
C ALA A 91 -6.55 -2.00 -17.25
N THR A 92 -6.98 -3.25 -17.49
CA THR A 92 -8.37 -3.57 -17.86
C THR A 92 -8.95 -4.57 -16.87
N ASN A 93 -10.28 -4.56 -16.71
CA ASN A 93 -11.03 -5.46 -15.81
C ASN A 93 -10.50 -5.46 -14.36
N ALA A 94 -9.94 -4.35 -13.88
CA ALA A 94 -9.46 -4.26 -12.51
C ALA A 94 -10.64 -4.25 -11.53
N VAL A 95 -10.47 -4.81 -10.32
CA VAL A 95 -11.51 -4.66 -9.30
C VAL A 95 -11.46 -3.26 -8.70
N GLN A 96 -10.27 -2.75 -8.36
CA GLN A 96 -10.09 -1.42 -7.80
C GLN A 96 -8.89 -0.73 -8.43
N PHE A 97 -8.98 0.57 -8.65
CA PHE A 97 -7.81 1.34 -9.11
C PHE A 97 -6.76 1.42 -8.00
N ILE A 98 -7.07 2.08 -6.87
CA ILE A 98 -6.08 2.42 -5.85
C ILE A 98 -6.54 2.13 -4.42
N SER A 99 -5.64 1.58 -3.61
CA SER A 99 -5.72 1.57 -2.15
C SER A 99 -4.36 1.95 -1.60
N ALA A 100 -4.12 3.23 -1.33
CA ALA A 100 -2.86 3.70 -0.78
C ALA A 100 -3.10 4.36 0.58
N ALA A 101 -2.63 3.73 1.65
CA ALA A 101 -2.84 4.24 3.01
C ALA A 101 -1.53 4.28 3.79
N GLY A 102 -1.19 5.48 4.26
CA GLY A 102 -0.34 5.65 5.44
C GLY A 102 -1.12 5.23 6.70
N TRP A 103 -0.52 5.46 7.86
CA TRP A 103 -1.11 5.02 9.14
C TRP A 103 -1.71 6.16 9.94
N ASN A 104 -0.97 7.26 10.09
CA ASN A 104 -1.38 8.45 10.84
C ASN A 104 -0.54 9.66 10.41
N ASP A 105 -0.68 10.79 11.12
CA ASP A 105 0.03 12.03 10.80
C ASP A 105 1.56 11.92 10.75
N SER A 106 2.16 11.01 11.51
CA SER A 106 3.61 10.82 11.56
C SER A 106 4.12 9.71 10.62
N LEU A 107 3.26 8.80 10.19
CA LEU A 107 3.60 7.66 9.33
C LEU A 107 2.83 7.72 8.02
N ARG A 108 3.29 8.61 7.15
CA ARG A 108 2.67 8.90 5.85
C ARG A 108 3.39 8.13 4.74
N LEU A 109 2.69 7.91 3.63
CA LEU A 109 3.33 7.52 2.37
C LEU A 109 3.94 8.77 1.74
N GLU A 110 5.22 8.78 1.43
CA GLU A 110 5.94 9.99 0.99
C GLU A 110 6.39 9.92 -0.47
N ASP A 111 6.27 11.00 -1.24
CA ASP A 111 6.85 11.10 -2.59
C ASP A 111 6.40 9.98 -3.54
N PHE A 112 5.08 9.89 -3.75
CA PHE A 112 4.48 8.96 -4.71
C PHE A 112 4.12 9.70 -5.99
N ALA A 113 4.48 9.13 -7.14
CA ALA A 113 4.13 9.67 -8.45
C ALA A 113 3.47 8.61 -9.32
N LEU A 114 2.23 8.91 -9.77
CA LEU A 114 1.47 8.13 -10.73
C LEU A 114 1.33 8.95 -12.01
N TYR A 115 1.86 8.46 -13.12
CA TYR A 115 1.93 9.22 -14.36
C TYR A 115 1.56 8.40 -15.60
N ASN A 116 0.68 8.92 -16.45
CA ASN A 116 0.27 8.27 -17.70
C ASN A 116 -0.37 6.88 -17.46
N LEU A 117 -1.54 6.88 -16.82
CA LEU A 117 -2.30 5.67 -16.51
C LEU A 117 -3.63 5.66 -17.28
N ASP A 118 -3.96 4.51 -17.88
CA ASP A 118 -5.23 4.23 -18.54
C ASP A 118 -5.86 2.99 -17.88
N VAL A 119 -6.90 3.19 -17.07
CA VAL A 119 -7.43 2.15 -16.16
C VAL A 119 -8.94 2.01 -16.29
N GLU A 120 -9.38 0.77 -16.56
CA GLU A 120 -10.76 0.33 -16.35
C GLU A 120 -10.85 -0.50 -15.06
N ALA A 121 -11.66 -0.04 -14.11
CA ALA A 121 -11.84 -0.70 -12.82
C ALA A 121 -13.31 -0.71 -12.37
N GLN A 122 -13.68 -1.67 -11.51
CA GLN A 122 -15.04 -1.69 -10.94
C GLN A 122 -15.29 -0.49 -10.01
N LYS A 123 -14.27 -0.07 -9.25
CA LYS A 123 -14.31 1.06 -8.31
C LYS A 123 -12.99 1.83 -8.25
N ALA A 124 -13.03 3.10 -7.89
CA ALA A 124 -11.84 3.97 -7.81
C ALA A 124 -10.96 3.65 -6.59
N GLY A 125 -11.52 3.66 -5.39
CA GLY A 125 -10.81 3.36 -4.14
C GLY A 125 -10.35 4.61 -3.37
N LYS A 126 -9.21 4.55 -2.68
CA LYS A 126 -8.80 5.59 -1.72
C LYS A 126 -7.31 5.86 -1.61
N VAL A 127 -6.99 7.10 -1.24
CA VAL A 127 -5.65 7.60 -0.91
C VAL A 127 -5.71 8.34 0.42
N VAL A 128 -4.99 7.84 1.43
CA VAL A 128 -5.11 8.31 2.81
C VAL A 128 -3.74 8.46 3.46
N PHE A 129 -3.53 9.53 4.24
CA PHE A 129 -2.28 9.80 4.96
C PHE A 129 -1.04 9.79 4.04
N THR A 130 -1.09 10.52 2.94
CA THR A 130 0.07 10.72 2.06
C THR A 130 0.70 12.09 2.25
N ASN A 131 1.95 12.24 1.82
CA ASN A 131 2.64 13.52 1.67
C ASN A 131 3.32 13.54 0.30
N ARG A 132 3.03 14.57 -0.52
CA ARG A 132 3.57 14.69 -1.89
C ARG A 132 3.18 13.52 -2.80
N MET A 133 1.87 13.24 -2.87
CA MET A 133 1.28 12.32 -3.85
C MET A 133 0.94 13.09 -5.13
N ASN A 134 1.54 12.74 -6.26
CA ASN A 134 1.28 13.34 -7.56
C ASN A 134 0.61 12.32 -8.49
N MET A 135 -0.61 12.62 -8.93
CA MET A 135 -1.35 11.84 -9.91
C MET A 135 -1.56 12.71 -11.14
N LYS A 136 -0.98 12.35 -12.29
CA LYS A 136 -1.02 13.19 -13.49
C LYS A 136 -1.26 12.39 -14.75
N ASN A 137 -2.06 12.93 -15.67
CA ASN A 137 -2.41 12.28 -16.93
C ASN A 137 -2.97 10.87 -16.67
N ILE A 138 -4.03 10.78 -15.87
CA ILE A 138 -4.71 9.53 -15.55
C ILE A 138 -6.11 9.55 -16.17
N VAL A 139 -6.45 8.49 -16.89
CA VAL A 139 -7.80 8.23 -17.41
C VAL A 139 -8.38 7.05 -16.63
N LEU A 140 -9.53 7.25 -16.00
CA LEU A 140 -10.24 6.24 -15.22
C LEU A 140 -11.63 5.99 -15.78
N LYS A 141 -11.89 4.76 -16.22
CA LYS A 141 -13.23 4.26 -16.50
C LYS A 141 -13.70 3.42 -15.32
N ILE A 142 -14.61 3.97 -14.51
CA ILE A 142 -15.04 3.35 -13.25
C ILE A 142 -16.49 2.87 -13.35
N VAL A 143 -16.69 1.55 -13.24
CA VAL A 143 -18.00 0.92 -13.46
C VAL A 143 -19.07 1.42 -12.49
N ASP A 144 -18.75 1.51 -11.19
CA ASP A 144 -19.69 1.97 -10.16
C ASP A 144 -19.80 3.50 -10.08
N LYS A 145 -19.09 4.22 -10.95
CA LYS A 145 -19.01 5.69 -11.01
C LYS A 145 -18.46 6.35 -9.75
N SER A 146 -17.79 5.59 -8.88
CA SER A 146 -17.08 6.16 -7.73
C SER A 146 -15.87 6.98 -8.18
N GLU A 147 -15.60 8.04 -7.43
CA GLU A 147 -14.34 8.78 -7.51
C GLU A 147 -13.38 8.33 -6.39
N ILE A 148 -12.10 8.67 -6.54
CA ILE A 148 -11.10 8.37 -5.51
C ILE A 148 -11.42 9.18 -4.24
N THR A 149 -11.51 8.48 -3.11
CA THR A 149 -11.60 9.13 -1.80
C THR A 149 -10.22 9.62 -1.35
N LEU A 150 -10.11 10.90 -1.00
CA LEU A 150 -8.87 11.54 -0.56
C LEU A 150 -9.02 12.04 0.89
N GLU A 151 -8.22 11.52 1.82
CA GLU A 151 -8.35 11.83 3.25
C GLU A 151 -6.98 12.09 3.90
N ASN A 152 -6.89 13.16 4.69
CA ASN A 152 -5.71 13.48 5.50
C ASN A 152 -4.39 13.52 4.70
N ASN A 153 -4.43 13.98 3.44
CA ASN A 153 -3.25 14.05 2.56
C ASN A 153 -2.61 15.45 2.60
N ILE A 154 -1.29 15.51 2.47
CA ILE A 154 -0.51 16.75 2.41
C ILE A 154 0.11 16.89 1.02
N SER A 155 -0.02 18.07 0.41
CA SER A 155 0.57 18.39 -0.90
C SER A 155 0.23 17.37 -1.99
N LEU A 156 -1.02 16.89 -2.01
CA LEU A 156 -1.53 15.99 -3.05
C LEU A 156 -1.97 16.82 -4.26
N THR A 157 -1.57 16.40 -5.46
CA THR A 157 -2.06 16.95 -6.72
C THR A 157 -2.65 15.84 -7.58
N SER A 158 -3.79 16.10 -8.20
CA SER A 158 -4.48 15.13 -9.05
C SER A 158 -4.99 15.77 -10.34
N ASP A 159 -4.57 15.22 -11.47
CA ASP A 159 -5.07 15.47 -12.82
C ASP A 159 -5.58 14.14 -13.38
N ILE A 160 -6.89 13.92 -13.21
CA ILE A 160 -7.59 12.67 -13.50
C ILE A 160 -8.83 12.99 -14.33
N ARG A 161 -8.95 12.31 -15.47
CA ARG A 161 -10.16 12.31 -16.30
C ARG A 161 -10.97 11.04 -16.00
N TYR A 162 -12.19 11.21 -15.52
CA TYR A 162 -13.14 10.12 -15.38
C TYR A 162 -13.97 10.00 -16.67
N GLU A 163 -14.17 8.77 -17.15
CA GLU A 163 -14.96 8.40 -18.34
C GLU A 163 -16.15 7.50 -18.01
#